data_AF-A0A960REL9-F1
#
_entry.id   AF-A0A960REL9-F1
#
_cell.length_a   1.000
_cell.length_b   1.000
_cell.length_c   1.000
_cell.angle_alpha   90.00
_cell.angle_beta   90.00
_cell.angle_gamma   90.00
#
_symmetry.space_group_name_H-M   'P 1'
#
loop_
_entity.id
_entity.type
_entity.pdbx_description
1 polymer ?
#
loop_
_entity_poly.entity_id
_entity_poly.type
_entity_poly.pdbx_seq_one_letter_code
_entity_poly.pdbx_strand_id
1 'polypeptide(L)'
;MILTPAGTRESPGGVTLAFEVRREQPDTEPFELQFEVPAPHADFLSTGIEPALIAALFPAMATGETIRTAHPVSSRLAYGLRQIMDYFQLWFPDKLQTVPIEAPRHQDSPATGSRTTGMFFSGGVDSFYTL
;
A
#
# COMPACT_ATOMS: atom_id res chain seq x y z
N MET A 1 5.05 2.93 -13.58
CA MET A 1 3.95 3.69 -12.96
C MET A 1 4.46 4.80 -12.04
N ILE A 2 3.89 5.99 -12.15
CA ILE A 2 4.18 7.17 -11.32
C ILE A 2 2.93 7.48 -10.49
N LEU A 3 3.09 7.62 -9.18
CA LEU A 3 2.00 7.86 -8.23
C LEU A 3 2.14 9.25 -7.59
N THR A 4 1.08 10.04 -7.70
CA THR A 4 1.02 11.42 -7.18
C THR A 4 -0.26 11.62 -6.38
N PRO A 5 -0.22 12.19 -5.15
CA PRO A 5 -1.42 12.61 -4.45
C PRO A 5 -2.19 13.67 -5.25
N ALA A 6 -3.48 13.47 -5.46
CA ALA A 6 -4.39 14.44 -6.08
C ALA A 6 -5.21 15.22 -5.04
N GLY A 7 -5.13 14.85 -3.76
CA GLY A 7 -5.70 15.57 -2.63
C GLY A 7 -6.73 14.76 -1.85
N THR A 8 -7.32 15.40 -0.85
CA THR A 8 -8.41 14.86 -0.05
C THR A 8 -9.68 15.65 -0.34
N ARG A 9 -10.80 14.97 -0.60
CA ARG A 9 -12.10 15.58 -0.84
C ARG A 9 -13.08 15.15 0.24
N GLU A 10 -13.70 16.12 0.90
CA GLU A 10 -14.75 15.85 1.89
C GLU A 10 -16.12 15.87 1.22
N SER A 11 -17.00 14.98 1.66
CA SER A 11 -18.39 14.91 1.24
C SER A 11 -19.28 14.55 2.43
N PRO A 12 -20.61 14.76 2.35
CA PRO A 12 -21.52 14.34 3.43
C PRO A 12 -21.47 12.84 3.74
N GLY A 13 -21.02 12.00 2.79
CA GLY A 13 -20.91 10.55 2.95
C GLY A 13 -19.59 10.08 3.58
N GLY A 14 -18.56 10.93 3.57
CA GLY A 14 -17.23 10.56 4.04
C GLY A 14 -16.10 11.35 3.38
N VAL A 15 -14.89 10.83 3.53
CA VAL A 15 -13.66 11.44 3.04
C VAL A 15 -13.06 10.57 1.93
N THR A 16 -12.68 11.19 0.82
CA THR A 16 -12.06 10.52 -0.33
C THR A 16 -10.60 10.95 -0.46
N LEU A 17 -9.67 10.00 -0.48
CA LEU A 17 -8.30 10.22 -0.96
C LEU A 17 -8.25 9.97 -2.46
N ALA A 18 -7.70 10.92 -3.20
CA ALA A 18 -7.49 10.80 -4.63
C ALA A 18 -5.99 10.76 -4.94
N PHE A 19 -5.61 9.90 -5.88
CA PHE A 19 -4.25 9.75 -6.36
C PHE A 19 -4.27 9.68 -7.89
N GLU A 20 -3.41 10.46 -8.54
CA GLU A 20 -3.17 10.31 -9.96
C GLU A 20 -2.18 9.16 -10.19
N VAL A 21 -2.54 8.27 -11.11
CA VAL A 21 -1.71 7.17 -11.56
C VAL A 21 -1.38 7.39 -13.03
N ARG A 22 -0.08 7.51 -13.32
CA ARG A 22 0.43 7.57 -14.69
C ARG A 22 1.25 6.33 -15.01
N ARG A 23 0.92 5.62 -16.08
CA ARG A 23 1.68 4.44 -16.52
C ARG A 23 2.94 4.86 -17.28
N GLU A 24 3.93 3.96 -17.35
CA GLU A 24 5.14 4.18 -18.16
C GLU A 24 4.87 4.07 -19.66
N GLN A 25 3.77 3.41 -20.04
CA GLN A 25 3.36 3.29 -21.43
C GLN A 25 2.92 4.67 -21.99
N PRO A 26 3.56 5.18 -23.07
CA PRO A 26 3.38 6.55 -23.56
C PRO A 26 1.94 6.92 -23.93
N ASP A 27 1.16 5.96 -24.42
CA ASP A 27 -0.19 6.20 -24.96
C ASP A 27 -1.30 5.91 -23.93
N THR A 28 -0.97 5.74 -22.65
CA THR A 28 -1.99 5.56 -21.61
C THR A 28 -2.28 6.88 -20.91
N GLU A 29 -3.52 7.34 -21.05
CA GLU A 29 -4.04 8.49 -20.30
C GLU A 29 -3.90 8.24 -18.78
N PRO A 30 -3.44 9.24 -18.02
CA PRO A 30 -3.48 9.19 -16.56
C PRO A 30 -4.90 8.96 -16.06
N PHE A 31 -5.03 8.28 -14.93
CA PHE A 31 -6.32 8.05 -14.28
C PHE A 31 -6.25 8.32 -12.79
N GLU A 32 -7.41 8.61 -12.19
CA GLU A 32 -7.53 8.87 -10.76
C GLU A 32 -7.92 7.57 -10.03
N LEU A 33 -7.13 7.20 -9.03
CA LEU A 33 -7.44 6.17 -8.05
C LEU A 33 -8.02 6.83 -6.81
N GLN A 34 -9.20 6.37 -6.39
CA GLN A 34 -9.92 6.93 -5.25
C GLN A 34 -10.12 5.89 -4.14
N PHE A 35 -9.91 6.31 -2.90
CA PHE A 35 -10.27 5.56 -1.70
C PHE A 35 -11.29 6.37 -0.91
N GLU A 36 -12.52 5.89 -0.89
CA GLU A 36 -13.61 6.50 -0.12
C GLU A 36 -13.71 5.83 1.25
N VAL A 37 -13.68 6.64 2.30
CA VAL A 37 -13.80 6.20 3.69
C VAL A 37 -15.05 6.84 4.30
N PRO A 38 -15.99 6.03 4.82
CA PRO A 38 -17.20 6.55 5.46
C PRO A 38 -16.87 7.51 6.61
N ALA A 39 -17.71 8.53 6.80
CA ALA A 39 -17.51 9.57 7.82
C ALA A 39 -17.15 9.05 9.23
N PRO A 40 -17.75 7.94 9.75
CA PRO A 40 -17.39 7.41 11.07
C PRO A 40 -15.94 6.92 11.21
N HIS A 41 -15.22 6.76 10.10
CA HIS A 41 -13.85 6.26 10.06
C HIS A 41 -12.85 7.27 9.50
N ALA A 42 -13.28 8.50 9.20
CA ALA A 42 -12.45 9.54 8.61
C ALA A 42 -11.18 9.82 9.43
N ASP A 43 -11.27 9.78 10.76
CA ASP A 43 -10.14 10.05 11.66
C ASP A 43 -9.02 8.99 11.59
N PHE A 44 -9.31 7.81 11.04
CA PHE A 44 -8.32 6.75 10.85
C PHE A 44 -7.60 6.84 9.50
N LEU A 45 -7.97 7.81 8.66
CA LEU A 45 -7.45 7.93 7.31
C LEU A 45 -6.06 8.56 7.30
N SER A 46 -5.07 7.78 6.86
CA SER A 46 -3.75 8.31 6.52
C SER A 46 -3.78 8.97 5.15
N THR A 47 -3.29 10.21 5.05
CA THR A 47 -3.17 10.96 3.79
C THR A 47 -1.88 10.66 3.00
N GLY A 48 -1.13 9.65 3.42
CA GLY A 48 0.11 9.22 2.78
C GLY A 48 -0.10 8.57 1.40
N ILE A 49 1.01 8.27 0.71
CA ILE A 49 1.00 7.66 -0.64
C ILE A 49 0.76 6.15 -0.61
N GLU A 50 0.78 5.55 0.57
CA GLU A 50 0.73 4.11 0.79
C GLU A 50 -0.51 3.41 0.20
N PRO A 51 -1.74 3.96 0.27
CA PRO A 51 -2.91 3.33 -0.33
C PRO A 51 -2.74 3.15 -1.85
N ALA A 52 -2.26 4.19 -2.54
CA ALA A 52 -2.01 4.13 -3.98
C ALA A 52 -0.90 3.14 -4.32
N LEU A 53 0.17 3.10 -3.51
CA LEU A 53 1.26 2.15 -3.69
C LEU A 53 0.77 0.69 -3.60
N ILE A 54 -0.08 0.39 -2.61
CA ILE A 54 -0.62 -0.95 -2.41
C ILE A 54 -1.52 -1.35 -3.59
N ALA A 55 -2.42 -0.46 -4.03
CA ALA A 55 -3.31 -0.73 -5.16
C ALA A 55 -2.56 -0.87 -6.49
N ALA A 56 -1.47 -0.12 -6.69
CA ALA A 56 -0.66 -0.19 -7.90
C ALA A 56 0.29 -1.40 -7.96
N LEU A 57 0.53 -2.10 -6.84
CA LEU A 57 1.52 -3.17 -6.76
C LEU A 57 1.29 -4.27 -7.80
N PHE A 58 0.13 -4.92 -7.77
CA PHE A 58 -0.14 -6.05 -8.66
C PHE A 58 -0.24 -5.66 -10.13
N PRO A 59 -0.91 -4.55 -10.50
CA PRO A 59 -0.84 -4.04 -11.87
C PRO A 59 0.60 -3.84 -12.36
N ALA A 60 1.47 -3.23 -11.53
CA ALA A 60 2.87 -3.02 -11.87
C ALA A 60 3.64 -4.35 -12.00
N MET A 61 3.42 -5.31 -11.09
CA MET A 61 4.00 -6.65 -11.19
C MET A 61 3.56 -7.40 -12.46
N ALA A 62 2.30 -7.24 -12.87
CA ALA A 62 1.78 -7.89 -14.08
C ALA A 62 2.35 -7.27 -15.36
N THR A 63 2.69 -5.97 -15.34
CA THR A 63 3.16 -5.23 -16.52
C THR A 63 4.67 -5.02 -16.54
N GLY A 64 5.37 -5.32 -15.44
CA GLY A 64 6.80 -5.08 -15.28
C GLY A 64 7.18 -3.61 -15.08
N GLU A 65 6.21 -2.75 -14.77
CA GLU A 65 6.44 -1.31 -14.65
C GLU A 65 7.09 -0.96 -13.30
N THR A 66 8.08 -0.07 -13.32
CA THR A 66 8.67 0.45 -12.06
C THR A 66 7.67 1.36 -11.35
N ILE A 67 7.48 1.21 -10.03
CA ILE A 67 6.66 2.15 -9.26
C ILE A 67 7.53 3.30 -8.76
N ARG A 68 7.17 4.54 -9.10
CA ARG A 68 7.89 5.76 -8.73
C ARG A 68 6.97 6.73 -7.98
N THR A 69 7.45 7.33 -6.91
CA THR A 69 6.78 8.47 -6.28
C THR A 69 7.80 9.39 -5.59
N ALA A 70 7.51 10.69 -5.59
CA ALA A 70 8.28 11.68 -4.85
C ALA A 70 7.92 11.72 -3.35
N HIS A 71 6.84 11.03 -2.95
CA HIS A 71 6.37 11.03 -1.57
C HIS A 71 7.04 9.93 -0.74
N PRO A 72 7.37 10.23 0.54
CA PRO A 72 8.03 9.25 1.39
C PRO A 72 7.11 8.08 1.68
N VAL A 73 7.69 6.88 1.69
CA VAL A 73 7.01 5.63 2.04
C VAL A 73 7.65 5.06 3.31
N SER A 74 6.83 4.48 4.19
CA SER A 74 7.34 3.78 5.37
C SER A 74 8.36 2.71 4.98
N SER A 75 9.52 2.72 5.66
CA SER A 75 10.57 1.71 5.45
C SER A 75 10.06 0.29 5.71
N ARG A 76 9.16 0.13 6.70
CA ARG A 76 8.55 -1.16 7.03
C ARG A 76 7.63 -1.65 5.92
N LEU A 77 6.80 -0.77 5.37
CA LEU A 77 5.93 -1.12 4.25
C LEU A 77 6.77 -1.51 3.02
N ALA A 78 7.78 -0.72 2.67
CA ALA A 78 8.66 -1.01 1.54
C ALA A 78 9.33 -2.38 1.62
N TYR A 79 9.78 -2.76 2.83
CA TYR A 79 10.34 -4.08 3.09
C TYR A 79 9.28 -5.19 2.92
N GLY A 80 8.10 -5.02 3.52
CA GLY A 80 7.01 -6.00 3.41
C GLY A 80 6.51 -6.18 1.98
N LEU A 81 6.40 -5.11 1.20
CA LEU A 81 6.01 -5.17 -0.20
C LEU A 81 7.01 -5.97 -1.04
N ARG A 82 8.31 -5.90 -0.74
CA ARG A 82 9.31 -6.75 -1.39
C ARG A 82 9.04 -8.23 -1.15
N GLN A 83 8.78 -8.61 0.10
CA GLN A 83 8.45 -10.01 0.44
C GLN A 83 7.17 -10.47 -0.25
N ILE A 84 6.14 -9.60 -0.28
CA ILE A 84 4.89 -9.89 -1.01
C ILE A 84 5.19 -10.13 -2.49
N MET A 85 5.99 -9.28 -3.14
CA MET A 85 6.36 -9.49 -4.54
C MET A 85 7.08 -10.83 -4.75
N ASP A 86 8.03 -11.18 -3.88
CA ASP A 86 8.77 -12.45 -3.96
C ASP A 86 7.83 -13.66 -3.84
N TYR A 87 6.89 -13.64 -2.89
CA TYR A 87 5.91 -14.72 -2.72
C TYR A 87 4.96 -14.85 -3.90
N PHE A 88 4.43 -13.73 -4.40
CA PHE A 88 3.47 -13.77 -5.50
C PHE A 88 4.13 -14.09 -6.84
N GLN A 89 5.38 -13.70 -7.07
CA GLN A 89 6.17 -14.19 -8.20
C GLN A 89 6.39 -15.70 -8.08
N LEU A 90 6.71 -16.22 -6.89
CA LEU A 90 6.90 -17.66 -6.69
C LEU A 90 5.62 -18.46 -6.99
N TRP A 91 4.45 -17.94 -6.61
CA TRP A 91 3.16 -18.61 -6.84
C TRP A 91 2.66 -18.46 -8.28
N PHE A 92 2.96 -17.35 -8.94
CA PHE A 92 2.47 -17.03 -10.29
C PHE A 92 3.61 -16.57 -11.22
N PRO A 93 4.64 -17.40 -11.45
CA PRO A 93 5.87 -16.98 -12.12
C PRO A 93 5.65 -16.54 -13.57
N ASP A 94 4.64 -17.07 -14.25
CA ASP A 94 4.33 -16.71 -15.64
C ASP A 94 3.48 -15.44 -15.78
N LYS A 95 2.98 -14.88 -14.66
CA LYS A 95 2.04 -13.75 -14.66
C LYS A 95 2.54 -12.54 -13.89
N LEU A 96 3.40 -12.75 -12.90
CA LEU A 96 3.84 -11.72 -11.97
C LEU A 96 5.36 -11.72 -11.86
N GLN A 97 5.95 -10.54 -11.88
CA GLN A 97 7.38 -10.34 -11.63
C GLN A 97 7.59 -9.29 -10.55
N THR A 98 8.73 -9.36 -9.87
CA THR A 98 9.16 -8.30 -8.94
C THR A 98 9.46 -7.03 -9.72
N VAL A 99 9.02 -5.88 -9.21
CA VAL A 99 9.30 -4.58 -9.81
C VAL A 99 9.97 -3.63 -8.80
N PRO A 100 10.82 -2.69 -9.24
CA PRO A 100 11.40 -1.72 -8.32
C PRO A 100 10.35 -0.75 -7.77
N ILE A 101 10.51 -0.36 -6.51
CA ILE A 101 9.74 0.73 -5.87
C ILE A 101 10.72 1.84 -5.52
N GLU A 102 10.74 2.88 -6.36
CA GLU A 102 11.55 4.08 -6.20
C GLU A 102 10.75 5.16 -5.45
N ALA A 103 11.03 5.29 -4.16
CA ALA A 103 10.41 6.30 -3.30
C ALA A 103 11.38 6.71 -2.18
N PRO A 104 11.36 7.98 -1.74
CA PRO A 104 12.01 8.37 -0.49
C PRO A 104 11.52 7.48 0.66
N ARG A 105 12.38 7.18 1.62
CA ARG A 105 12.04 6.37 2.79
C ARG A 105 11.92 7.28 4.00
N HIS A 106 10.87 7.09 4.79
CA HIS A 106 10.84 7.60 6.15
C HIS A 106 10.91 6.45 7.15
N GLN A 107 11.50 6.72 8.31
CA GLN A 107 11.46 5.80 9.44
C GLN A 107 10.17 6.09 10.22
N ASP A 108 9.41 5.04 10.51
CA ASP A 108 8.33 5.15 11.48
C ASP A 108 8.96 5.62 12.81
N SER A 109 8.36 6.63 13.45
CA SER A 109 8.78 6.97 14.81
C SER A 109 8.58 5.75 15.70
N PRO A 110 9.55 5.39 16.57
CA PRO A 110 9.38 4.27 17.47
C PRO A 110 8.09 4.48 18.28
N ALA A 111 7.24 3.45 18.31
CA ALA A 111 5.99 3.51 19.06
C ALA A 111 6.30 3.94 20.51
N THR A 112 5.71 5.05 20.94
CA THR A 112 5.83 5.56 22.30
C THR A 112 4.96 4.71 23.23
N GLY A 113 5.50 3.57 23.68
CA GLY A 113 4.82 2.71 24.66
C GLY A 113 5.58 1.41 24.94
N SER A 114 5.36 0.82 26.13
CA SER A 114 5.90 -0.51 26.43
C SER A 114 5.25 -1.54 25.52
N ARG A 115 6.05 -2.27 24.75
CA ARG A 115 5.57 -3.28 23.81
C ARG A 115 5.07 -4.51 24.58
N THR A 116 3.77 -4.59 24.84
CA THR A 116 3.13 -5.76 25.45
C THR A 116 2.41 -6.59 24.37
N THR A 117 2.68 -7.88 24.32
CA THR A 117 2.00 -8.82 23.41
C THR A 117 0.82 -9.46 24.14
N GLY A 118 -0.39 -9.31 23.60
CA GLY A 118 -1.58 -10.05 24.04
C GLY A 118 -1.97 -11.09 23.01
N MET A 119 -2.41 -12.26 23.46
CA MET A 119 -2.90 -13.35 22.61
C MET A 119 -4.27 -13.79 23.11
N PHE A 120 -5.22 -13.92 22.18
CA PHE A 120 -6.53 -14.51 22.43
C PHE A 120 -6.48 -15.98 22.05
N PHE A 121 -6.86 -16.86 22.98
CA PHE A 121 -6.85 -18.31 22.78
C PHE A 121 -8.28 -18.82 22.66
N SER A 122 -8.69 -19.19 21.45
CA SER A 122 -10.03 -19.74 21.21
C SER A 122 -10.08 -21.27 21.32
N GLY A 123 -8.93 -21.94 21.39
CA GLY A 123 -8.82 -23.40 21.31
C GLY A 123 -8.92 -23.96 19.89
N GLY A 124 -8.98 -23.12 18.86
CA GLY A 124 -8.86 -23.55 17.46
C GLY A 124 -7.41 -23.89 17.07
N VAL A 125 -7.23 -24.62 15.96
CA VAL A 125 -5.90 -25.04 15.46
C VAL A 125 -4.95 -23.86 15.33
N ASP A 126 -5.42 -22.73 14.79
CA ASP A 126 -4.59 -21.52 14.63
C ASP A 126 -4.13 -20.95 15.97
N SER A 127 -4.91 -21.09 17.06
CA SER A 127 -4.50 -20.64 18.40
C SER A 127 -3.36 -21.47 18.99
N PHE A 128 -3.18 -22.73 18.57
CA PHE A 128 -2.05 -23.54 19.01
C PHE A 128 -0.75 -23.16 18.32
N TYR A 129 -0.81 -22.62 17.10
CA TYR A 129 0.36 -22.13 16.37
C TYR A 129 0.80 -20.72 16.77
N THR A 130 0.00 -20.02 17.58
CA THR A 130 0.33 -18.71 18.15
C THR A 130 1.11 -18.81 19.47
N LEU A 131 1.07 -19.96 20.17
CA LEU A 131 1.80 -20.23 21.43
C LEU A 131 3.30 -20.51 21.21
#